data_AF-A0A7V3I2T1-F1
#
_entry.id   AF-A0A7V3I2T1-F1
#
_cell.length_a   1.000
_cell.length_b   1.000
_cell.length_c   1.000
_cell.angle_alpha   90.00
_cell.angle_beta   90.00
_cell.angle_gamma   90.00
#
_symmetry.space_group_name_H-M   'P 1'
#
loop_
_entity.id
_entity.type
_entity.pdbx_description
1 polymer ?
#
loop_
_entity_poly.entity_id
_entity_poly.type
_entity_poly.pdbx_seq_one_letter_code
_entity_poly.pdbx_strand_id
1 'polypeptide(L)'
;MASTRRIMDWDPEDAVAWGAGNSRIARRNLIWSIVTAHVAFSIWYLWSVMVLFMPHDVYGFSTGDKLLLGATAALVGAVARIPYAMAGARFGGRNWAVFSSVVL
;
A
#
# COMPACT_ATOMS: atom_id res chain seq x y z
N MET A 1 8.29 -8.03 27.80
CA MET A 1 7.08 -8.62 27.21
C MET A 1 6.27 -7.53 26.54
N ALA A 2 6.29 -7.43 25.21
CA ALA A 2 5.50 -6.44 24.49
C ALA A 2 4.02 -6.85 24.53
N SER A 3 3.24 -6.22 25.41
CA SER A 3 1.78 -6.35 25.45
C SER A 3 1.23 -6.13 24.04
N THR A 4 0.64 -7.17 23.44
CA THR A 4 -0.19 -7.05 22.23
C THR A 4 -1.42 -6.21 22.56
N ARG A 5 -1.28 -4.88 22.50
CA ARG A 5 -2.40 -3.93 22.56
C ARG A 5 -3.19 -4.02 21.26
N ARG A 6 -3.95 -5.10 21.12
CA ARG A 6 -5.01 -5.21 20.12
C ARG A 6 -6.23 -4.49 20.71
N ILE A 7 -6.77 -3.53 19.97
CA ILE A 7 -7.96 -2.80 20.39
C ILE A 7 -9.15 -3.72 20.08
N MET A 8 -9.85 -4.17 21.12
CA MET A 8 -10.99 -5.09 20.99
C MET A 8 -12.32 -4.34 20.85
N ASP A 9 -12.41 -3.18 21.49
CA ASP A 9 -13.58 -2.31 21.48
C ASP A 9 -13.17 -0.94 20.91
N TRP A 10 -13.69 -0.61 19.73
CA TRP A 10 -13.39 0.64 19.03
C TRP A 10 -14.67 1.21 18.44
N ASP A 11 -15.22 2.20 19.12
CA ASP A 11 -16.28 3.05 18.60
C ASP A 11 -15.69 4.44 18.28
N PRO A 12 -15.58 4.83 16.99
CA PRO A 12 -15.11 6.16 16.61
C PRO A 12 -16.11 7.28 16.94
N GLU A 13 -17.39 6.97 17.16
CA GLU A 13 -18.46 7.95 17.42
C GLU A 13 -18.61 8.27 18.93
N ASP A 14 -18.00 7.46 19.82
CA ASP A 14 -17.94 7.77 21.25
C ASP A 14 -17.01 8.97 21.51
N ALA A 15 -17.62 10.14 21.69
CA ALA A 15 -16.93 11.40 21.96
C ALA A 15 -16.07 11.37 23.24
N VAL A 16 -16.47 10.60 24.27
CA VAL A 16 -15.73 10.48 25.52
C VAL A 16 -14.46 9.66 25.29
N ALA A 17 -14.57 8.50 24.65
CA ALA A 17 -13.42 7.68 24.28
C ALA A 17 -12.50 8.41 23.29
N TRP A 18 -13.06 9.18 22.36
CA TRP A 18 -12.33 10.01 21.41
C TRP A 18 -11.45 11.06 22.10
N GLY A 19 -12.03 11.80 23.06
CA GLY A 19 -11.34 12.77 23.89
C GLY A 19 -10.31 12.14 24.85
N ALA A 20 -10.58 10.93 25.34
CA ALA A 20 -9.70 10.19 26.25
C ALA A 20 -8.42 9.63 25.60
N GLY A 21 -8.29 9.70 24.27
CA GLY A 21 -7.04 9.39 23.57
C GLY A 21 -7.18 8.59 22.27
N ASN A 22 -8.38 8.11 21.92
CA ASN A 22 -8.60 7.40 20.65
C ASN A 22 -8.25 8.29 19.44
N SER A 23 -8.52 9.60 19.52
CA SER A 23 -8.12 10.59 18.49
C SER A 23 -6.61 10.56 18.18
N ARG A 24 -5.76 10.41 19.20
CA ARG A 24 -4.29 10.32 19.04
C ARG A 24 -3.88 9.01 18.38
N ILE A 25 -4.57 7.91 18.69
CA ILE A 25 -4.33 6.60 18.08
C ILE A 25 -4.72 6.64 16.59
N ALA A 26 -5.89 7.17 16.27
CA ALA A 26 -6.37 7.33 14.91
C ALA A 26 -5.41 8.19 14.07
N ARG A 27 -4.98 9.35 14.60
CA ARG A 27 -4.02 10.23 13.94
C ARG A 27 -2.68 9.53 13.68
N ARG A 28 -2.16 8.76 14.64
CA ARG A 28 -0.93 7.97 14.45
C ARG A 28 -1.10 6.96 13.31
N ASN A 29 -2.20 6.21 13.30
CA ASN A 29 -2.47 5.24 12.24
C ASN A 29 -2.62 5.93 10.87
N LEU A 30 -3.26 7.09 10.83
CA LEU A 30 -3.41 7.87 9.60
C LEU A 30 -2.06 8.32 9.04
N ILE A 31 -1.15 8.82 9.87
CA ILE A 31 0.21 9.21 9.44
C ILE A 31 0.94 8.02 8.80
N TRP A 32 0.93 6.86 9.45
CA TRP A 32 1.57 5.66 8.90
C TRP A 32 0.89 5.15 7.63
N SER A 33 -0.43 5.28 7.53
CA SER A 33 -1.18 4.97 6.31
C SER A 33 -0.73 5.86 5.14
N ILE A 34 -0.57 7.17 5.39
CA ILE A 34 -0.08 8.11 4.38
C ILE A 34 1.34 7.77 3.93
N VAL A 35 2.24 7.47 4.86
CA VAL A 35 3.63 7.07 4.53
C VAL A 35 3.64 5.79 3.67
N THR A 36 2.85 4.79 4.06
CA THR A 36 2.71 3.54 3.30
C THR A 36 2.18 3.79 1.89
N ALA A 37 1.13 4.61 1.77
CA ALA A 37 0.58 4.99 0.49
C ALA A 37 1.60 5.74 -0.38
N HIS A 38 2.38 6.65 0.23
CA HIS A 38 3.42 7.39 -0.49
C HIS A 38 4.45 6.46 -1.11
N VAL A 39 5.00 5.51 -0.35
CA VAL A 39 5.95 4.50 -0.87
C VAL A 39 5.35 3.72 -2.03
N ALA A 40 4.12 3.22 -1.88
CA ALA A 40 3.44 2.48 -2.93
C ALA A 40 3.24 3.31 -4.21
N PHE A 41 2.85 4.58 -4.08
CA PHE A 41 2.71 5.50 -5.22
C PHE A 41 4.07 5.84 -5.86
N SER A 42 5.13 6.04 -5.07
CA SER A 42 6.47 6.30 -5.58
C SER A 42 6.97 5.16 -6.46
N ILE A 43 6.80 3.91 -6.02
CA ILE A 43 7.19 2.72 -6.80
C ILE A 43 6.34 2.59 -8.05
N TRP A 44 5.03 2.85 -7.95
CA TRP A 44 4.14 2.87 -9.10
C TRP A 44 4.58 3.88 -10.16
N TYR A 45 4.99 5.09 -9.75
CA TYR A 45 5.51 6.10 -10.67
C TYR A 45 6.88 5.74 -11.27
N LEU A 46 7.76 5.09 -10.50
CA LEU A 46 9.06 4.64 -10.98
C LEU A 46 8.94 3.66 -12.14
N TRP A 47 7.89 2.83 -12.17
CA TRP A 47 7.63 1.92 -13.29
C TRP A 47 7.53 2.65 -14.63
N SER A 48 6.75 3.72 -14.71
CA SER A 48 6.59 4.51 -15.94
C SER A 48 7.92 5.09 -16.43
N VAL A 49 8.77 5.55 -15.49
CA VAL A 49 10.11 6.06 -15.79
C VAL A 49 11.04 4.94 -16.27
N MET A 50 11.03 3.79 -15.61
CA MET A 50 11.83 2.62 -16.01
C MET A 50 11.51 2.16 -17.43
N VAL A 51 10.23 2.04 -17.77
CA VAL A 51 9.81 1.60 -19.12
C VAL A 51 10.20 2.65 -20.18
N LEU A 52 10.05 3.93 -19.86
CA LEU A 52 10.45 5.02 -20.75
C LEU A 52 11.95 4.96 -21.08
N PHE A 53 12.79 4.85 -20.05
CA PHE A 53 14.25 4.84 -20.19
C PHE A 53 14.86 3.46 -20.45
N MET A 54 14.03 2.44 -20.66
CA MET A 54 14.51 1.08 -20.93
C MET A 54 15.33 1.04 -22.25
N PRO A 55 16.61 0.64 -22.20
CA PRO A 55 17.51 0.65 -23.34
C PRO A 55 17.10 -0.41 -24.38
N HIS A 56 16.88 0.03 -25.62
CA HIS A 56 16.44 -0.83 -26.71
C HIS A 56 17.54 -1.80 -27.16
N ASP A 57 18.80 -1.36 -27.14
CA ASP A 57 19.99 -2.13 -27.49
C ASP A 57 20.22 -3.34 -26.57
N VAL A 58 19.77 -3.26 -25.30
CA VAL A 58 19.91 -4.34 -24.33
C VAL A 58 18.72 -5.31 -24.38
N TYR A 59 17.49 -4.78 -24.44
CA TYR A 59 16.27 -5.59 -24.26
C TYR A 59 15.46 -5.83 -25.54
N GLY A 60 15.74 -5.11 -26.63
CA GLY A 60 15.08 -5.28 -27.92
C GLY A 60 13.59 -4.89 -27.97
N PHE A 61 13.05 -4.22 -26.93
CA PHE A 61 11.63 -3.86 -26.89
C PHE A 61 11.30 -2.68 -27.79
N SER A 62 10.36 -2.91 -28.72
CA SER A 62 9.77 -1.85 -29.54
C SER A 62 8.90 -0.91 -28.70
N THR A 63 8.48 0.21 -29.29
CA THR A 63 7.55 1.14 -28.63
C THR A 63 6.22 0.46 -28.27
N GLY A 64 5.72 -0.44 -29.12
CA GLY A 64 4.49 -1.20 -28.85
C GLY A 64 4.64 -2.14 -27.66
N ASP A 65 5.78 -2.82 -27.55
CA ASP A 65 6.06 -3.73 -26.42
C ASP A 65 6.13 -2.98 -25.09
N LYS A 66 6.70 -1.78 -25.08
CA LYS A 66 6.73 -0.91 -23.89
C LYS A 66 5.32 -0.51 -23.43
N LEU A 67 4.41 -0.20 -24.36
CA LEU A 67 3.01 0.07 -24.03
C LEU A 67 2.30 -1.17 -23.50
N LEU A 68 2.52 -2.33 -24.12
CA LEU A 68 1.97 -3.59 -23.66
C LEU A 68 2.48 -3.92 -22.24
N LEU A 69 3.77 -3.73 -21.98
CA LEU A 69 4.38 -3.93 -20.67
C LEU A 69 3.73 -3.05 -19.58
N GLY A 70 3.45 -1.78 -19.91
CA GLY A 70 2.69 -0.87 -19.04
C GLY A 70 1.25 -1.35 -18.80
N ALA A 71 0.55 -1.77 -19.85
CA ALA A 71 -0.81 -2.29 -19.76
C ALA A 71 -0.89 -3.58 -18.93
N THR A 72 0.07 -4.49 -19.10
CA THR A 72 0.17 -5.73 -18.32
C THR A 72 0.41 -5.42 -16.84
N ALA A 73 1.30 -4.49 -16.50
CA ALA A 73 1.51 -4.07 -15.11
C ALA A 73 0.23 -3.49 -14.49
N ALA A 74 -0.51 -2.68 -15.24
CA ALA A 74 -1.81 -2.13 -14.82
C ALA A 74 -2.84 -3.23 -14.56
N LEU A 75 -2.95 -4.20 -15.48
CA LEU A 75 -3.87 -5.33 -15.35
C LEU A 75 -3.53 -6.20 -14.14
N VAL A 76 -2.27 -6.59 -13.99
CA VAL A 76 -1.79 -7.40 -12.87
C VAL A 76 -2.04 -6.67 -11.55
N GLY A 77 -1.72 -5.38 -11.48
CA GLY A 77 -2.01 -4.55 -10.30
C GLY A 77 -3.50 -4.48 -9.96
N ALA A 78 -4.38 -4.36 -10.97
CA ALA A 78 -5.82 -4.35 -10.76
C ALA A 78 -6.33 -5.69 -10.21
N VAL A 79 -5.85 -6.82 -10.73
CA VAL A 79 -6.22 -8.16 -10.23
C VAL A 79 -5.68 -8.36 -8.80
N ALA A 80 -4.44 -7.95 -8.53
CA ALA A 80 -3.80 -8.09 -7.22
C ALA A 80 -4.46 -7.26 -6.11
N ARG A 81 -5.20 -6.18 -6.44
CA ARG A 81 -5.94 -5.38 -5.45
C ARG A 81 -6.98 -6.19 -4.69
N ILE A 82 -7.60 -7.19 -5.32
CA ILE A 82 -8.63 -8.02 -4.69
C ILE A 82 -8.05 -8.82 -3.51
N PRO A 83 -7.04 -9.70 -3.71
CA PRO A 83 -6.43 -10.41 -2.58
C PRO A 83 -5.72 -9.46 -1.61
N TYR A 84 -5.17 -8.34 -2.08
CA TYR A 84 -4.56 -7.32 -1.19
C TYR A 84 -5.58 -6.72 -0.20
N ALA A 85 -6.78 -6.38 -0.66
CA ALA A 85 -7.84 -5.87 0.21
C ALA A 85 -8.32 -6.93 1.21
N MET A 86 -8.47 -8.18 0.75
CA MET A 86 -8.86 -9.30 1.61
C MET A 86 -7.80 -9.62 2.68
N ALA A 87 -6.52 -9.52 2.33
CA ALA A 87 -5.42 -9.73 3.26
C ALA A 87 -5.43 -8.71 4.42
N GLY A 88 -5.81 -7.46 4.15
CA GLY A 88 -6.00 -6.45 5.20
C GLY A 88 -7.04 -6.86 6.25
N ALA A 89 -8.17 -7.42 5.81
CA ALA A 89 -9.21 -7.95 6.69
C ALA A 89 -8.75 -9.20 7.47
N ARG A 90 -7.95 -10.07 6.83
CA ARG A 90 -7.50 -11.34 7.43
C ARG A 90 -6.36 -11.21 8.42
N PHE A 91 -5.38 -10.33 8.15
CA PHE A 91 -4.14 -10.19 8.92
C PHE A 91 -4.12 -8.95 9.84
N GLY A 92 -5.12 -8.08 9.72
CA GLY A 92 -5.22 -6.83 10.46
C GLY A 92 -4.37 -5.72 9.85
N GLY A 93 -4.91 -4.49 9.86
CA GLY A 93 -4.34 -3.36 9.13
C GLY A 93 -2.88 -3.05 9.46
N ARG A 94 -2.45 -3.20 10.72
CA ARG A 94 -1.06 -2.91 11.12
C ARG A 94 -0.05 -3.89 10.53
N ASN A 95 -0.29 -5.19 10.66
CA ASN A 95 0.66 -6.20 10.20
C ASN A 95 0.70 -6.26 8.68
N TRP A 96 -0.47 -6.13 8.03
CA TRP A 96 -0.54 -6.09 6.58
C TRP A 96 0.16 -4.86 6.00
N ALA A 97 -0.07 -3.66 6.55
CA ALA A 97 0.58 -2.44 6.08
C ALA A 97 2.11 -2.48 6.21
N VAL A 98 2.65 -3.02 7.31
CA VAL A 98 4.10 -3.17 7.47
C VAL A 98 4.65 -4.17 6.45
N PHE A 99 4.01 -5.34 6.32
CA PHE A 99 4.45 -6.36 5.37
C PHE A 99 4.43 -5.85 3.92
N SER A 100 3.32 -5.24 3.49
CA SER A 100 3.21 -4.72 2.12
C SER A 100 4.21 -3.62 1.83
N SER A 101 4.48 -2.74 2.80
CA SER A 101 5.46 -1.65 2.63
C SER A 101 6.91 -2.12 2.55
N VAL A 102 7.23 -3.26 3.16
CA VAL A 102 8.58 -3.84 3.13
C VAL A 102 8.82 -4.65 1.85
N VAL A 103 7.77 -5.27 1.32
CA VAL A 103 7.83 -6.07 0.09
C VAL A 103 7.89 -5.20 -1.17
N LEU A 104 7.24 -4.03 -1.13
CA LEU A 104 7.28 -3.01 -2.17
C LEU A 104 8.66 -2.34 -2.22
#